data_AF-A0A4W3GSX1-F1
#
_entry.id   AF-A0A4W3GSX1-F1
#
_cell.length_a   1.000
_cell.length_b   1.000
_cell.length_c   1.000
_cell.angle_alpha   90.00
_cell.angle_beta   90.00
_cell.angle_gamma   90.00
#
_symmetry.space_group_name_H-M   'P 1'
#
loop_
_entity.id
_entity.type
_entity.pdbx_description
1 polymer ?
#
loop_
_entity_poly.entity_id
_entity_poly.type
_entity_poly.pdbx_seq_one_letter_code
_entity_poly.pdbx_strand_id
1 'polypeptide(L)'
;MASGLQAECWTEELNCAICLDFFTDPVSLGCGHNFCRSCVIRSWEKQENRSCPECRQVTAERKLQVNWALAKMVAKAREFTLDPTRTAVNRQCEKHREDLKLFCETDKKLICSICRDAKEHRGHSFLPIDEAAEIYKVPINS
;
A
#
# COMPACT_ATOMS: atom_id res chain seq x y z
N MET A 1 14.96 -22.52 -12.42
CA MET A 1 14.90 -21.07 -12.68
C MET A 1 14.25 -20.44 -11.47
N ALA A 2 15.04 -19.77 -10.64
CA ALA A 2 14.60 -19.21 -9.38
C ALA A 2 14.11 -17.77 -9.58
N SER A 3 13.08 -17.43 -8.81
CA SER A 3 12.65 -16.08 -8.46
C SER A 3 11.92 -15.26 -9.54
N GLY A 4 10.66 -15.63 -9.80
CA GLY A 4 9.66 -14.73 -10.36
C GLY A 4 8.63 -14.24 -9.33
N LEU A 5 8.83 -14.57 -8.04
CA LEU A 5 7.90 -14.27 -6.94
C LEU A 5 8.40 -13.19 -5.99
N GLN A 6 9.61 -12.65 -6.16
CA GLN A 6 10.22 -11.72 -5.21
C GLN A 6 10.06 -10.26 -5.62
N ALA A 7 8.83 -9.88 -5.94
CA ALA A 7 8.37 -8.51 -5.81
C ALA A 7 7.04 -8.52 -5.06
N GLU A 8 6.96 -9.36 -4.02
CA GLU A 8 6.13 -9.06 -2.86
C GLU A 8 6.39 -7.60 -2.51
N CYS A 9 5.31 -6.84 -2.31
CA CYS A 9 5.39 -5.40 -2.15
C CYS A 9 6.27 -5.09 -0.93
N TRP A 10 7.55 -4.77 -1.13
CA TRP A 10 8.53 -4.44 -0.07
C TRP A 10 8.05 -3.34 0.89
N THR A 11 6.97 -2.64 0.52
CA THR A 11 6.31 -1.62 1.32
C THR A 11 5.56 -2.17 2.52
N GLU A 12 5.14 -3.45 2.53
CA GLU A 12 4.42 -4.02 3.68
C GLU A 12 5.28 -4.02 4.95
N GLU A 13 6.59 -4.24 4.80
CA GLU A 13 7.59 -4.14 5.88
C GLU A 13 7.71 -2.71 6.45
N LEU A 14 7.16 -1.71 5.76
CA LEU A 14 7.15 -0.30 6.17
C LEU A 14 5.80 0.14 6.76
N ASN A 15 4.90 -0.81 7.02
CA ASN A 15 3.60 -0.56 7.63
C ASN A 15 3.63 -0.73 9.14
N CYS A 16 2.85 0.09 9.83
CA CYS A 16 2.63 -0.03 11.26
C CYS A 16 1.60 -1.12 11.56
N ALA A 17 1.96 -2.09 12.38
CA ALA A 17 1.07 -3.19 12.80
C ALA A 17 -0.21 -2.74 13.56
N ILE A 18 -0.31 -1.48 13.97
CA ILE A 18 -1.49 -0.94 14.66
C ILE A 18 -2.49 -0.29 13.70
N CYS A 19 -2.03 0.55 12.78
CA CYS A 19 -2.90 1.25 11.82
C CYS A 19 -2.93 0.61 10.43
N LEU A 20 -2.06 -0.38 10.19
CA LEU A 20 -1.93 -1.12 8.94
C LEU A 20 -1.63 -0.22 7.72
N ASP A 21 -0.97 0.91 7.97
CA ASP A 21 -0.54 1.89 6.97
C ASP A 21 0.94 2.22 7.22
N PHE A 22 1.60 2.76 6.20
CA PHE A 22 2.97 3.24 6.25
C PHE A 22 3.24 4.08 7.50
N PHE A 23 4.41 3.88 8.10
CA PHE A 23 4.76 4.60 9.32
C PHE A 23 4.65 6.13 9.16
N THR A 24 4.05 6.77 10.17
CA THR A 24 4.07 8.22 10.37
C THR A 24 4.76 8.50 11.69
N ASP A 25 5.84 9.27 11.64
CA ASP A 25 6.78 9.44 12.76
C ASP A 25 7.13 8.10 13.44
N PRO A 26 7.76 7.15 12.70
CA PRO A 26 8.08 5.83 13.25
C PRO A 26 8.95 5.95 14.49
N VAL A 27 8.64 5.18 15.52
CA VAL A 27 9.44 5.04 16.74
C VAL A 27 9.77 3.58 16.96
N SER A 28 10.97 3.30 17.47
CA SER A 28 11.41 1.96 17.83
C SER A 28 11.31 1.79 19.34
N LEU A 29 10.71 0.69 19.79
CA LEU A 29 10.73 0.29 21.19
C LEU A 29 12.02 -0.49 21.50
N GLY A 30 12.36 -0.63 22.78
CA GLY A 30 13.56 -1.37 23.22
C GLY A 30 13.60 -2.85 22.81
N CYS A 31 12.46 -3.43 22.42
CA CYS A 31 12.38 -4.78 21.85
C CYS A 31 12.62 -4.84 20.32
N GLY A 32 12.88 -3.69 19.67
CA GLY A 32 13.14 -3.59 18.24
C GLY A 32 11.91 -3.39 17.34
N HIS A 33 10.69 -3.59 17.87
CA HIS A 33 9.46 -3.36 17.10
C HIS A 33 9.20 -1.87 16.86
N ASN A 34 8.59 -1.57 15.72
CA ASN A 34 8.39 -0.21 15.22
C ASN A 34 6.91 0.12 15.10
N PHE A 35 6.52 1.34 15.46
CA PHE A 35 5.14 1.83 15.38
C PHE A 35 5.10 3.30 15.01
N CYS A 36 3.97 3.79 14.49
CA CYS A 36 3.72 5.23 14.46
C CYS A 36 3.70 5.76 15.90
N ARG A 37 4.31 6.92 16.14
CA ARG A 37 4.34 7.54 17.47
C ARG A 37 2.95 7.68 18.10
N SER A 38 1.97 8.13 17.32
CA SER A 38 0.59 8.28 17.77
C SER A 38 -0.07 6.93 18.10
N CYS A 39 0.18 5.90 17.29
CA CYS A 39 -0.39 4.57 17.48
C CYS A 39 0.09 3.91 18.77
N VAL A 40 1.40 3.98 19.07
CA VAL A 40 1.92 3.41 20.31
C VAL A 40 1.47 4.19 21.55
N ILE A 41 1.42 5.53 21.49
CA ILE A 41 0.91 6.36 22.59
C ILE A 41 -0.54 5.97 22.90
N ARG A 42 -1.40 5.90 21.88
CA ARG A 42 -2.80 5.51 22.04
C ARG A 42 -2.97 4.07 22.54
N SER A 43 -2.05 3.18 22.20
CA SER A 43 -2.04 1.82 22.73
C SER A 43 -1.75 1.82 24.24
N TRP A 44 -0.78 2.61 24.69
CA TRP A 44 -0.41 2.74 26.10
C TRP A 44 -1.47 3.45 26.94
N GLU A 45 -2.26 4.37 26.37
CA GLU A 45 -3.39 4.99 27.08
C GLU A 45 -4.45 3.96 27.52
N LYS A 46 -4.54 2.81 26.85
CA LYS A 46 -5.50 1.74 27.15
C LYS A 46 -4.97 0.68 28.11
N GLN A 47 -3.73 0.81 28.58
CA GLN A 47 -3.05 -0.21 29.37
C GLN A 47 -2.46 0.36 30.65
N GLU A 48 -2.38 -0.47 31.70
CA GLU A 48 -1.75 -0.08 32.97
C GLU A 48 -0.22 0.08 32.81
N ASN A 49 0.38 -0.70 31.91
CA ASN A 49 1.81 -0.71 31.65
C ASN A 49 2.14 -0.37 30.19
N ARG A 50 3.30 0.27 29.97
CA ARG A 50 3.82 0.53 28.63
C ARG A 50 4.43 -0.74 28.07
N SER A 51 3.63 -1.53 27.36
CA SER A 51 4.09 -2.77 26.71
C SER A 51 4.14 -2.64 25.19
N CYS A 52 4.99 -3.43 24.55
CA CYS A 52 4.99 -3.56 23.10
C CYS A 52 3.66 -4.19 22.62
N PRO A 53 2.93 -3.57 21.68
CA PRO A 53 1.69 -4.15 21.15
C PRO A 53 1.83 -5.51 20.45
N GLU A 54 3.03 -5.83 19.95
CA GLU A 54 3.32 -7.10 19.25
C GLU A 54 3.76 -8.19 20.23
N CYS A 55 4.88 -7.98 20.93
CA CYS A 55 5.51 -9.00 21.76
C CYS A 55 5.21 -8.88 23.25
N ARG A 56 4.46 -7.86 23.68
CA ARG A 56 4.07 -7.58 25.08
C ARG A 56 5.22 -7.31 26.04
N GLN A 57 6.45 -7.19 25.54
CA GLN A 57 7.60 -6.80 26.37
C GLN A 57 7.36 -5.39 26.95
N VAL A 58 7.47 -5.28 28.28
CA VAL A 58 7.33 -4.00 28.98
C VAL A 58 8.55 -3.13 28.66
N THR A 59 8.29 -1.88 28.28
CA THR A 59 9.33 -0.89 28.04
C THR A 59 9.40 0.11 29.18
N ALA A 60 10.64 0.44 29.58
CA ALA A 60 10.92 1.54 30.51
C ALA A 60 11.02 2.90 29.81
N GLU A 61 10.83 2.94 28.48
CA GLU A 61 11.00 4.14 27.67
C GLU A 61 9.97 5.21 28.03
N ARG A 62 10.47 6.30 28.62
CA ARG A 62 9.65 7.45 28.98
C ARG A 62 9.41 8.37 27.79
N LYS A 63 10.39 8.46 26.89
CA LYS A 63 10.41 9.38 25.76
C LYS A 63 10.68 8.61 24.47
N LEU A 64 9.67 8.53 23.62
CA LEU A 64 9.78 7.93 22.29
C LEU A 64 10.62 8.85 21.39
N GLN A 65 11.62 8.29 20.72
CA GLN A 65 12.43 8.98 19.72
C GLN A 65 12.07 8.48 18.34
N VAL A 66 12.01 9.40 17.37
CA VAL A 66 11.71 9.05 15.98
C VAL A 66 12.90 8.29 15.39
N ASN A 67 12.62 7.16 14.76
CA ASN A 67 13.57 6.43 13.95
C ASN A 67 13.67 7.10 12.57
N TRP A 68 14.60 8.04 12.44
CA TRP A 68 14.81 8.80 11.20
C TRP A 68 15.20 7.95 9.99
N ALA A 69 15.89 6.82 10.21
CA ALA A 69 16.24 5.92 9.11
C ALA A 69 14.97 5.29 8.52
N LEU A 70 14.10 4.77 9.37
CA LEU A 70 12.80 4.22 8.96
C LEU A 70 11.90 5.30 8.34
N ALA A 71 11.89 6.51 8.89
CA ALA A 71 11.14 7.64 8.32
C ALA A 71 11.62 7.98 6.89
N LYS A 72 12.93 7.98 6.64
CA LYS A 72 13.50 8.19 5.30
C LYS A 72 13.12 7.08 4.33
N MET A 73 13.14 5.82 4.78
CA MET A 73 12.74 4.68 3.97
C MET A 73 11.27 4.76 3.57
N VAL A 74 10.39 5.11 4.51
CA VAL A 74 8.96 5.31 4.24
C VAL A 74 8.74 6.46 3.27
N ALA A 75 9.44 7.58 3.41
CA ALA A 75 9.34 8.69 2.46
C ALA A 75 9.73 8.27 1.04
N LYS A 76 10.82 7.50 0.89
CA LYS A 76 11.24 6.95 -0.40
C LYS A 76 10.25 5.95 -0.96
N ALA A 77 9.75 5.03 -0.13
CA ALA A 77 8.70 4.10 -0.54
C ALA A 77 7.46 4.84 -1.02
N ARG A 78 7.04 5.90 -0.31
CA ARG A 78 5.92 6.75 -0.73
C ARG A 78 6.16 7.43 -2.07
N GLU A 79 7.37 7.92 -2.35
CA GLU A 79 7.73 8.45 -3.68
C GLU A 79 7.57 7.38 -4.78
N PHE A 80 8.02 6.14 -4.51
CA PHE A 80 7.79 5.03 -5.44
C PHE A 80 6.31 4.66 -5.58
N THR A 81 5.51 4.80 -4.50
CA THR A 81 4.04 4.57 -4.51
C THR A 81 3.20 5.70 -5.09
N LEU A 82 3.77 6.90 -5.25
CA LEU A 82 3.10 8.09 -5.76
C LEU A 82 3.56 8.48 -7.16
N ASP A 83 4.49 7.73 -7.73
CA ASP A 83 4.78 7.78 -9.16
C ASP A 83 3.74 6.88 -9.86
N PRO A 84 2.66 7.44 -10.46
CA PRO A 84 1.65 6.65 -11.15
C PRO A 84 2.24 5.82 -12.32
N THR A 85 3.49 6.09 -12.74
CA THR A 85 4.19 5.28 -13.72
C THR A 85 4.89 4.05 -13.13
N ARG A 86 5.11 3.99 -11.80
CA ARG A 86 5.84 2.89 -11.12
C ARG A 86 5.05 2.16 -10.03
N THR A 87 3.91 2.71 -9.61
CA THR A 87 2.97 2.05 -8.68
C THR A 87 1.55 2.07 -9.19
N ALA A 88 1.43 1.58 -10.41
CA ALA A 88 0.37 0.62 -10.63
C ALA A 88 0.50 -0.44 -9.52
N VAL A 89 -0.45 -0.47 -8.58
CA VAL A 89 -0.97 -1.74 -8.09
C VAL A 89 -1.02 -2.60 -9.34
N ASN A 90 -0.14 -3.61 -9.44
CA ASN A 90 0.17 -4.28 -10.69
C ASN A 90 -1.04 -5.16 -11.06
N ARG A 91 -2.13 -4.50 -11.43
CA ARG A 91 -3.38 -5.05 -11.91
C ARG A 91 -3.06 -5.45 -13.33
N GLN A 92 -2.41 -6.59 -13.47
CA GLN A 92 -2.13 -7.17 -14.76
C GLN A 92 -3.37 -7.91 -15.23
N CYS A 93 -3.64 -7.82 -16.52
CA CYS A 93 -4.65 -8.65 -17.13
C CYS A 93 -4.25 -10.12 -16.98
N GLU A 94 -5.10 -10.95 -16.39
CA GLU A 94 -4.81 -12.37 -16.16
C GLU A 94 -4.49 -13.12 -17.47
N LYS A 95 -5.16 -12.75 -18.57
CA LYS A 95 -5.00 -13.39 -19.89
C LYS A 95 -3.71 -12.94 -20.60
N HIS A 96 -3.36 -11.66 -20.50
CA HIS A 96 -2.35 -11.05 -21.36
C HIS A 96 -1.08 -10.61 -20.62
N ARG A 97 -1.12 -10.56 -19.29
CA ARG A 97 -0.05 -10.05 -18.40
C ARG A 97 0.38 -8.61 -18.69
N GLU A 98 -0.48 -7.85 -19.35
CA GLU A 98 -0.32 -6.43 -19.61
C GLU A 98 -1.02 -5.61 -18.53
N ASP A 99 -0.49 -4.41 -18.26
CA ASP A 99 -1.09 -3.47 -17.32
C ASP A 99 -2.55 -3.15 -17.70
N LEU A 100 -3.45 -3.24 -16.72
CA LEU A 100 -4.80 -2.76 -16.84
C LEU A 100 -4.77 -1.23 -16.77
N LYS A 101 -4.96 -0.57 -17.91
CA LYS A 101 -4.90 0.90 -18.07
C LYS A 101 -6.21 1.52 -18.55
N LEU A 102 -7.21 0.68 -18.85
CA LEU A 102 -8.47 1.09 -19.44
C LEU A 102 -9.63 0.57 -18.62
N PHE A 103 -10.70 1.35 -18.52
CA PHE A 103 -11.99 0.94 -18.00
C PHE A 103 -12.96 0.75 -19.16
N CYS A 104 -13.53 -0.46 -19.30
CA CYS A 104 -14.61 -0.74 -20.23
C CYS A 104 -15.94 -0.27 -19.62
N GLU A 105 -16.58 0.71 -20.25
CA GLU A 105 -17.83 1.28 -19.74
C GLU A 105 -19.02 0.34 -19.90
N THR A 106 -18.98 -0.56 -20.89
CA THR A 106 -20.02 -1.55 -21.16
C THR A 106 -19.98 -2.68 -20.14
N ASP A 107 -18.79 -3.23 -19.89
CA ASP A 107 -18.60 -4.38 -18.99
C ASP A 107 -18.34 -3.98 -17.54
N LYS A 108 -18.13 -2.69 -17.28
CA LYS A 108 -17.76 -2.09 -15.98
C LYS A 108 -16.54 -2.76 -15.34
N LYS A 109 -15.50 -3.01 -16.15
CA LYS A 109 -14.28 -3.72 -15.74
C LYS A 109 -13.03 -3.03 -16.24
N LEU A 110 -11.93 -3.19 -15.50
CA LEU A 110 -10.60 -2.80 -15.95
C LEU A 110 -10.07 -3.82 -16.96
N ILE A 111 -9.51 -3.33 -18.07
CA ILE A 111 -8.95 -4.15 -19.15
C ILE A 111 -7.59 -3.59 -19.61
N CYS A 112 -6.80 -4.42 -20.29
CA CYS A 112 -5.53 -4.01 -20.92
C CYS A 112 -5.75 -3.61 -22.38
N SER A 113 -4.73 -3.01 -23.00
CA SER A 113 -4.78 -2.60 -24.42
C SER A 113 -5.06 -3.77 -25.37
N ILE A 114 -4.59 -4.98 -25.05
CA ILE A 114 -4.84 -6.17 -25.86
C ILE A 114 -6.30 -6.63 -25.75
N CYS A 115 -6.89 -6.55 -24.56
CA CYS A 115 -8.32 -6.84 -24.35
C CYS A 115 -9.21 -5.87 -25.15
N ARG A 116 -8.86 -4.57 -25.21
CA ARG A 116 -9.62 -3.57 -25.97
C ARG A 116 -9.80 -3.99 -27.44
N ASP A 117 -8.75 -4.53 -28.04
CA ASP A 117 -8.73 -4.90 -29.46
C ASP A 117 -9.23 -6.34 -29.70
N ALA A 118 -9.54 -7.08 -28.63
CA ALA A 118 -10.09 -8.42 -28.73
C ALA A 118 -11.55 -8.40 -29.23
N LYS A 119 -11.95 -9.50 -29.91
CA LYS A 119 -13.32 -9.66 -30.40
C LYS A 119 -14.38 -9.54 -29.30
N GLU A 120 -14.04 -9.93 -28.07
CA GLU A 120 -14.90 -9.88 -26.88
C GLU A 120 -15.33 -8.44 -26.52
N HIS A 121 -14.49 -7.44 -26.79
CA HIS A 121 -14.77 -6.03 -26.49
C HIS A 121 -14.98 -5.17 -27.74
N ARG A 122 -15.21 -5.80 -28.90
CA ARG A 122 -15.36 -5.07 -30.16
C ARG A 122 -16.60 -4.18 -30.12
N GLY A 123 -16.39 -2.87 -30.22
CA GLY A 123 -17.45 -1.86 -30.23
C GLY A 123 -17.91 -1.40 -28.84
N HIS A 124 -17.22 -1.81 -27.77
CA HIS A 124 -17.45 -1.25 -26.43
C HIS A 124 -16.81 0.13 -26.31
N SER A 125 -17.27 0.93 -25.33
CA SER A 125 -16.68 2.23 -24.99
C SER A 125 -15.66 2.06 -23.87
N PHE A 126 -14.58 2.82 -23.93
CA PHE A 126 -13.47 2.73 -22.99
C PHE A 126 -12.98 4.11 -22.56
N LEU A 127 -12.54 4.20 -21.31
CA LEU A 127 -11.90 5.39 -20.76
C LEU A 127 -10.57 5.01 -20.08
N PRO A 128 -9.57 5.90 -20.06
CA PRO A 128 -8.45 5.78 -19.13
C PRO A 128 -8.92 5.69 -17.68
N ILE A 129 -8.16 5.01 -16.83
CA ILE A 129 -8.54 4.78 -15.42
C ILE A 129 -8.70 6.09 -14.65
N ASP A 130 -7.81 7.05 -14.86
CA ASP A 130 -7.85 8.35 -14.18
C ASP A 130 -9.15 9.10 -14.49
N GLU A 131 -9.55 9.15 -15.77
CA GLU A 131 -10.82 9.78 -16.20
C GLU A 131 -12.05 9.04 -15.64
N ALA A 132 -12.00 7.70 -15.65
CA ALA A 132 -13.09 6.89 -15.10
C ALA A 132 -13.26 7.09 -13.58
N ALA A 133 -12.16 7.28 -12.84
CA ALA A 133 -12.20 7.54 -11.41
C ALA A 133 -12.92 8.84 -11.05
N GLU A 134 -12.72 9.88 -11.86
CA GLU A 134 -13.38 11.18 -11.69
C GLU A 134 -14.88 11.10 -11.99
N ILE A 135 -15.25 10.39 -13.05
CA ILE A 135 -16.64 10.31 -13.53
C ILE A 135 -17.48 9.42 -12.60
N TYR A 136 -16.94 8.26 -12.22
CA TYR A 136 -17.74 7.21 -11.61
C TYR A 136 -17.60 7.14 -10.07
N LYS A 137 -16.70 7.93 -9.45
CA LYS A 137 -16.40 7.89 -7.99
C LYS A 137 -16.32 6.46 -7.44
N VAL A 138 -15.94 5.50 -8.29
CA VAL A 138 -15.83 4.10 -7.88
C VAL A 138 -14.65 4.07 -6.92
N PRO A 139 -14.78 3.49 -5.72
CA PRO A 139 -13.59 3.16 -4.94
C PRO A 139 -12.76 2.28 -5.86
N ILE A 140 -11.65 2.82 -6.36
CA ILE A 140 -10.63 2.04 -7.06
C ILE A 140 -10.05 1.17 -5.96
N ASN A 141 -10.72 0.05 -5.70
CA ASN A 141 -10.61 -0.68 -4.46
C ASN A 141 -9.14 -0.97 -4.19
N SER A 142 -8.60 -0.29 -3.17
CA SER A 142 -7.20 -0.12 -2.83
C SER A 142 -6.40 -1.41 -2.88
#